data_AF-A0A4Y8L0V8-F1
#
_entry.id   AF-A0A4Y8L0V8-F1
#
_cell.length_a   1.000
_cell.length_b   1.000
_cell.length_c   1.000
_cell.angle_alpha   90.00
_cell.angle_beta   90.00
_cell.angle_gamma   90.00
#
_symmetry.space_group_name_H-M   'P 1'
#
loop_
_entity.id
_entity.type
_entity.pdbx_description
1 polymer ?
#
loop_
_entity_poly.entity_id
_entity_poly.type
_entity_poly.pdbx_seq_one_letter_code
_entity_poly.pdbx_strand_id
1 'polypeptide(L)'
;MKRHLLALFFVILFISCSGSKKELYEETDKFVVSLSTEYQSYGLLGGSEYTKTTTDGLYKITPIGRLINVKIMKVAEENEYEDLRKDLENHYKDDARVNSVYICKAGTVMIDCRN
;
A
#
# COMPACT_ATOMS: atom_id res chain seq x y z
N MET A 1 37.18 -10.01 32.03
CA MET A 1 35.82 -9.49 32.32
C MET A 1 35.44 -8.48 31.23
N LYS A 2 35.16 -8.97 30.03
CA LYS A 2 34.83 -8.18 28.85
C LYS A 2 33.86 -9.04 28.05
N ARG A 3 32.89 -8.40 27.37
CA ARG A 3 32.05 -8.95 26.29
C ARG A 3 30.59 -9.34 26.58
N HIS A 4 29.88 -8.72 27.52
CA HIS A 4 28.42 -8.88 27.58
C HIS A 4 27.59 -7.59 27.63
N LEU A 5 28.18 -6.42 27.34
CA LEU A 5 27.47 -5.13 27.48
C LEU A 5 27.10 -4.42 26.16
N LEU A 6 27.08 -5.12 25.02
CA LEU A 6 26.86 -4.50 23.70
C LEU A 6 25.87 -5.22 22.80
N ALA A 7 24.96 -6.02 23.38
CA ALA A 7 23.94 -6.76 22.63
C ALA A 7 22.49 -6.30 22.93
N LEU A 8 22.30 -5.14 23.57
CA LEU A 8 20.96 -4.65 23.93
C LEU A 8 20.53 -3.37 23.19
N PHE A 9 21.29 -2.93 22.18
CA PHE A 9 20.99 -1.68 21.45
C PHE A 9 20.51 -1.88 20.00
N PHE A 10 20.42 -3.11 19.51
CA PHE A 10 20.04 -3.40 18.11
C PHE A 10 18.67 -4.05 17.91
N VAL A 11 17.91 -4.29 18.97
CA VAL A 11 16.61 -5.00 18.87
C VAL A 11 15.41 -4.03 18.82
N ILE A 12 15.62 -2.72 18.91
CA ILE A 12 14.51 -1.74 19.00
C ILE A 12 14.12 -1.13 17.62
N LEU A 13 14.82 -1.46 16.53
CA LEU A 13 14.58 -0.81 15.23
C LEU A 13 13.49 -1.42 14.33
N PHE A 14 12.80 -2.49 14.74
CA PHE A 14 11.82 -3.17 13.87
C PHE A 14 10.37 -3.08 14.34
N ILE A 15 10.05 -2.12 15.20
CA ILE A 15 8.67 -1.82 15.58
C ILE A 15 8.29 -0.45 15.01
N SER A 16 8.34 -0.31 13.68
CA SER A 16 7.48 0.66 13.00
C SER A 16 6.06 0.05 12.96
N CYS A 17 5.48 -0.10 14.16
CA CYS A 17 4.13 -0.64 14.34
C CYS A 17 3.13 0.34 13.74
N SER A 18 2.67 0.01 12.54
CA SER A 18 1.27 -0.06 12.05
C SER A 18 0.28 1.10 12.26
N GLY A 19 0.57 2.11 13.09
CA GLY A 19 -0.31 3.27 13.27
C GLY A 19 -0.35 4.19 12.05
N SER A 20 0.75 4.24 11.28
CA SER A 20 0.90 5.21 10.17
C SER A 20 0.26 4.78 8.85
N LYS A 21 -0.29 3.56 8.75
CA LYS A 21 -0.87 3.04 7.49
C LYS A 21 -2.37 2.80 7.56
N LYS A 22 -3.00 3.11 8.69
CA LYS A 22 -4.45 2.90 8.89
C LYS A 22 -5.27 3.58 7.79
N GLU A 23 -5.01 4.86 7.52
CA GLU A 23 -5.73 5.61 6.49
C GLU A 23 -5.47 5.06 5.07
N LEU A 24 -4.23 4.63 4.79
CA LEU A 24 -3.90 3.95 3.54
C LEU A 24 -4.81 2.74 3.34
N TYR A 25 -4.90 1.86 4.33
CA TYR A 25 -5.74 0.65 4.25
C TYR A 25 -7.23 0.99 4.15
N GLU A 26 -7.71 1.94 4.94
CA GLU A 26 -9.11 2.38 4.88
C GLU A 26 -9.50 2.90 3.49
N GLU A 27 -8.66 3.70 2.85
CA GLU A 27 -8.93 4.22 1.51
C GLU A 27 -8.79 3.15 0.43
N THR A 28 -7.80 2.25 0.51
CA THR A 28 -7.70 1.14 -0.45
C THR A 28 -8.84 0.15 -0.30
N ASP A 29 -9.30 -0.13 0.92
CA ASP A 29 -10.44 -1.01 1.20
C ASP A 29 -11.74 -0.46 0.60
N LYS A 30 -11.97 0.85 0.68
CA LYS A 30 -13.11 1.51 0.04
C LYS A 30 -13.13 1.25 -1.48
N PHE A 31 -11.98 1.33 -2.14
CA PHE A 31 -11.88 1.05 -3.58
C PHE A 31 -12.02 -0.43 -3.92
N VAL A 32 -11.48 -1.34 -3.09
CA VAL A 32 -11.67 -2.79 -3.28
C VAL A 32 -13.15 -3.15 -3.14
N VAL A 33 -13.82 -2.64 -2.10
CA VAL A 33 -15.26 -2.83 -1.88
C VAL A 33 -16.04 -2.29 -3.08
N SER A 34 -15.80 -1.03 -3.46
CA SER A 34 -16.57 -0.39 -4.53
C SER A 34 -16.40 -1.12 -5.89
N LEU A 35 -15.23 -1.67 -6.20
CA LEU A 35 -14.98 -2.50 -7.39
C LEU A 35 -15.71 -3.85 -7.38
N SER A 36 -16.19 -4.27 -6.22
CA SER A 36 -16.98 -5.50 -6.04
C SER A 36 -18.48 -5.25 -5.92
N THR A 37 -18.91 -4.02 -5.62
CA THR A 37 -20.32 -3.71 -5.30
C THR A 37 -20.95 -2.63 -6.18
N GLU A 38 -20.23 -1.56 -6.49
CA GLU A 38 -20.79 -0.32 -7.07
C GLU A 38 -20.28 -0.05 -8.49
N TYR A 39 -18.99 -0.30 -8.73
CA TYR A 39 -18.32 -0.01 -9.98
C TYR A 39 -17.81 -1.29 -10.64
N GLN A 40 -18.15 -1.48 -11.92
CA GLN A 40 -17.52 -2.53 -12.73
C GLN A 40 -16.04 -2.22 -12.98
N SER A 41 -15.70 -0.94 -13.16
CA SER A 41 -14.33 -0.43 -13.30
C SER A 41 -14.28 1.09 -13.15
N TYR A 42 -13.18 1.61 -12.64
CA TYR A 42 -12.84 3.03 -12.74
C TYR A 42 -12.35 3.37 -14.16
N GLY A 43 -12.57 4.59 -14.63
CA GLY A 43 -12.15 5.00 -15.98
C GLY A 43 -10.62 4.94 -16.19
N LEU A 44 -10.17 4.54 -17.39
CA LEU A 44 -8.73 4.47 -17.74
C LEU A 44 -8.00 5.81 -17.67
N LEU A 45 -8.72 6.91 -17.93
CA LEU A 45 -8.22 8.28 -17.84
C LEU A 45 -8.85 9.06 -16.65
N GLY A 46 -9.74 8.41 -15.89
CA GLY A 46 -10.70 9.06 -14.98
C GLY A 46 -10.49 8.77 -13.49
N GLY A 47 -9.48 7.98 -13.11
CA GLY A 47 -9.17 7.71 -11.71
C GLY A 47 -8.73 8.92 -10.87
N SER A 48 -8.37 10.02 -11.53
CA SER A 48 -7.84 11.22 -10.87
C SER A 48 -8.87 11.91 -9.97
N GLU A 49 -10.15 11.87 -10.32
CA GLU A 49 -11.22 12.48 -9.50
C GLU A 49 -11.46 11.71 -8.19
N TYR A 50 -11.21 10.39 -8.22
CA TYR A 50 -11.28 9.53 -7.05
C TYR A 50 -9.97 9.45 -6.28
N THR A 51 -8.91 10.10 -6.76
CA THR A 51 -7.60 10.03 -6.13
C THR A 51 -7.65 10.59 -4.72
N LYS A 52 -7.02 9.88 -3.80
CA LYS A 52 -6.86 10.28 -2.41
C LYS A 52 -5.38 10.40 -2.09
N THR A 53 -5.04 11.42 -1.31
CA THR A 53 -3.75 11.49 -0.65
C THR A 53 -4.04 11.33 0.84
N THR A 54 -3.30 10.47 1.53
CA THR A 54 -3.43 10.33 2.98
C THR A 54 -3.19 11.67 3.68
N THR A 55 -3.79 11.87 4.84
CA THR A 55 -3.75 13.14 5.59
C THR A 55 -2.32 13.52 5.98
N ASP A 56 -1.45 12.52 6.19
CA ASP A 56 -0.02 12.72 6.43
C ASP A 56 0.80 13.03 5.16
N GLY A 57 0.17 12.99 3.99
CA GLY A 57 0.80 13.26 2.69
C GLY A 57 1.71 12.15 2.18
N LEU A 58 1.80 11.00 2.84
CA LEU A 58 2.77 9.95 2.52
C LEU A 58 2.38 9.12 1.29
N TYR A 59 1.09 8.83 1.14
CA TYR A 59 0.60 7.96 0.08
C TYR A 59 -0.42 8.66 -0.80
N LYS A 60 -0.28 8.46 -2.11
CA LYS A 60 -1.31 8.81 -3.10
C LYS A 60 -1.91 7.53 -3.66
N ILE A 61 -3.23 7.44 -3.59
CA ILE A 61 -4.03 6.26 -3.93
C ILE A 61 -4.93 6.65 -5.11
N THR A 62 -4.78 5.98 -6.24
CA THR A 62 -5.51 6.27 -7.47
C THR A 62 -6.09 4.98 -8.06
N PRO A 63 -7.42 4.80 -8.06
CA PRO A 63 -8.02 3.66 -8.75
C PRO A 63 -8.05 3.88 -10.27
N ILE A 64 -7.65 2.88 -11.06
CA ILE A 64 -7.62 2.94 -12.54
C ILE A 64 -8.08 1.59 -13.09
N GLY A 65 -9.18 1.56 -13.85
CA GLY A 65 -9.77 0.28 -14.27
C GLY A 65 -10.21 -0.52 -13.04
N ARG A 66 -9.72 -1.76 -12.94
CA ARG A 66 -9.86 -2.60 -11.74
C ARG A 66 -8.54 -2.75 -10.98
N LEU A 67 -7.67 -1.74 -11.09
CA LEU A 67 -6.40 -1.65 -10.37
C LEU A 67 -6.47 -0.50 -9.39
N ILE A 68 -5.77 -0.61 -8.26
CA ILE A 68 -5.59 0.49 -7.32
C ILE A 68 -4.10 0.78 -7.24
N ASN A 69 -3.72 1.99 -7.61
CA ASN A 69 -2.34 2.44 -7.64
C ASN A 69 -2.00 3.16 -6.35
N VAL A 70 -0.96 2.70 -5.64
CA VAL A 70 -0.43 3.34 -4.44
C VAL A 70 0.98 3.85 -4.71
N LYS A 71 1.17 5.17 -4.55
CA LYS A 71 2.45 5.85 -4.73
C LYS A 71 2.95 6.42 -3.41
N ILE A 72 4.24 6.23 -3.11
CA ILE A 72 4.92 6.96 -2.04
C ILE A 72 5.27 8.36 -2.56
N MET A 73 4.85 9.40 -1.83
CA MET A 73 4.94 10.78 -2.31
C MET A 73 6.31 11.42 -2.12
N LYS A 74 7.09 10.97 -1.14
CA LYS A 74 8.50 11.34 -1.01
C LYS A 74 9.35 10.61 -2.05
N VAL A 75 10.56 11.11 -2.29
CA VAL A 75 11.59 10.32 -2.98
C VAL A 75 11.81 9.07 -2.12
N ALA A 76 11.54 7.91 -2.72
CA ALA A 76 11.53 6.64 -2.02
C ALA A 76 12.43 5.65 -2.77
N GLU A 77 13.16 4.87 -2.00
CA GLU A 77 14.07 3.84 -2.50
C GLU A 77 13.31 2.54 -2.77
N GLU A 78 13.94 1.62 -3.50
CA GLU A 78 13.33 0.33 -3.89
C GLU A 78 12.85 -0.50 -2.68
N ASN A 79 13.62 -0.49 -1.58
CA ASN A 79 13.26 -1.20 -0.36
C ASN A 79 11.96 -0.66 0.28
N GLU A 80 11.70 0.65 0.20
CA GLU A 80 10.47 1.24 0.75
C GLU A 80 9.24 0.82 -0.06
N TYR A 81 9.39 0.66 -1.38
CA TYR A 81 8.34 0.08 -2.22
C TYR A 81 8.13 -1.41 -1.96
N GLU A 82 9.20 -2.16 -1.69
CA GLU A 82 9.08 -3.58 -1.29
C GLU A 82 8.40 -3.75 0.07
N ASP A 83 8.71 -2.89 1.04
CA ASP A 83 8.05 -2.91 2.34
C ASP A 83 6.57 -2.55 2.19
N LEU A 84 6.23 -1.53 1.41
CA LEU A 84 4.84 -1.18 1.10
C LEU A 84 4.10 -2.32 0.38
N ARG A 85 4.76 -2.98 -0.58
CA ARG A 85 4.18 -4.12 -1.31
C ARG A 85 3.85 -5.26 -0.35
N LYS A 86 4.79 -5.63 0.52
CA LYS A 86 4.58 -6.70 1.52
C LYS A 86 3.48 -6.35 2.51
N ASP A 87 3.41 -5.09 2.95
CA ASP A 87 2.38 -4.63 3.87
C ASP A 87 0.98 -4.74 3.24
N LEU A 88 0.82 -4.30 1.99
CA LEU A 88 -0.45 -4.40 1.26
C LEU A 88 -0.80 -5.85 0.89
N GLU A 89 0.19 -6.66 0.51
CA GLU A 89 0.01 -8.09 0.24
C GLU A 89 -0.46 -8.82 1.50
N ASN A 90 0.15 -8.54 2.66
CA ASN A 90 -0.26 -9.12 3.94
C ASN A 90 -1.66 -8.67 4.36
N HIS A 91 -2.02 -7.41 4.09
CA HIS A 91 -3.37 -6.88 4.38
C HIS A 91 -4.45 -7.58 3.55
N TYR A 92 -4.18 -7.86 2.27
CA TYR A 92 -5.15 -8.47 1.35
C TYR A 92 -5.03 -9.98 1.16
N LYS A 93 -4.14 -10.67 1.90
CA LYS A 93 -3.82 -12.09 1.68
C LYS A 93 -5.01 -13.06 1.66
N ASP A 94 -6.07 -12.74 2.40
CA ASP A 94 -7.29 -13.57 2.53
C ASP A 94 -8.50 -12.93 1.83
N ASP A 95 -8.32 -11.81 1.12
CA ASP A 95 -9.38 -11.10 0.41
C ASP A 95 -9.47 -11.57 -1.05
N ALA A 96 -10.45 -12.42 -1.34
CA ALA A 96 -10.69 -12.98 -2.67
C ALA A 96 -11.03 -11.94 -3.76
N ARG A 97 -11.26 -10.67 -3.40
CA ARG A 97 -11.47 -9.56 -4.36
C ARG A 97 -10.14 -9.02 -4.90
N VAL A 98 -9.01 -9.38 -4.29
CA VAL A 98 -7.67 -8.95 -4.68
C VAL A 98 -6.90 -10.16 -5.19
N ASN A 99 -6.50 -10.13 -6.46
CA ASN A 99 -5.74 -11.21 -7.08
C ASN A 99 -4.26 -11.19 -6.71
N SER A 100 -3.66 -10.00 -6.66
CA SER A 100 -2.24 -9.83 -6.41
C SER A 100 -1.88 -8.40 -6.01
N VAL A 101 -0.74 -8.26 -5.34
CA VAL A 101 -0.11 -6.98 -5.02
C VAL A 101 1.33 -6.98 -5.54
N TYR A 102 1.69 -6.04 -6.41
CA TYR A 102 3.00 -6.03 -7.07
C TYR A 102 3.54 -4.61 -7.33
N ILE A 103 4.86 -4.47 -7.41
CA ILE A 103 5.50 -3.20 -7.81
C ILE A 103 5.38 -3.03 -9.32
N CYS A 104 4.88 -1.87 -9.74
CA CYS A 104 4.88 -1.44 -11.12
C CYS A 104 6.12 -0.60 -11.42
N LYS A 105 6.73 -0.81 -12.61
CA LYS A 105 7.95 -0.11 -13.08
C LYS A 105 7.83 1.43 -13.14
N ALA A 106 6.62 1.98 -12.96
CA ALA A 106 6.37 3.40 -12.83
C ALA A 106 6.60 3.97 -11.42
N GLY A 107 7.17 3.18 -10.48
CA GLY A 107 7.46 3.62 -9.11
C GLY A 107 6.20 3.69 -8.25
N THR A 108 5.42 2.60 -8.25
CA THR A 108 4.13 2.48 -7.55
C THR A 108 3.88 1.02 -7.17
N VAL A 109 3.02 0.77 -6.17
CA VAL A 109 2.49 -0.58 -5.87
C VAL A 109 1.08 -0.69 -6.43
N MET A 110 0.79 -1.73 -7.20
CA MET A 110 -0.55 -2.04 -7.69
C MET A 110 -1.20 -3.08 -6.79
N ILE A 111 -2.47 -2.84 -6.48
CA ILE A 111 -3.42 -3.83 -5.98
C ILE A 111 -4.32 -4.20 -7.16
N ASP A 112 -4.29 -5.47 -7.58
CA ASP A 112 -5.02 -5.96 -8.74
C ASP A 112 -6.34 -6.61 -8.33
N CYS A 113 -7.45 -5.99 -8.74
CA CYS A 113 -8.81 -6.47 -8.48
C CYS A 113 -9.53 -6.90 -9.78
N ARG A 114 -8.80 -7.22 -10.85
CA ARG A 114 -9.40 -7.74 -12.10
C ARG A 114 -10.06 -9.10 -11.85
N ASN A 115 -11.01 -9.49 -12.71
CA ASN A 115 -11.67 -10.80 -12.63
C ASN A 115 -11.48 -11.53 -13.96
#